data_AF-A0A7S4M3Y6-F1
#
_entry.id   AF-A0A7S4M3Y6-F1
#
_cell.length_a   1.000
_cell.length_b   1.000
_cell.length_c   1.000
_cell.angle_alpha   90.00
_cell.angle_beta   90.00
_cell.angle_gamma   90.00
#
_symmetry.space_group_name_H-M   'P 1'
#
loop_
_entity.id
_entity.type
_entity.pdbx_description
1 polymer ?
#
loop_
_entity_poly.entity_id
_entity_poly.type
_entity_poly.pdbx_seq_one_letter_code
_entity_poly.pdbx_strand_id
1 'polypeptide(L)'
;CEAPPVVGSICMWWLATARPFFRCAGRREFCSVRKPRGYWADKENRERCLREIGECLGVKSLSDWYHVKRKDVCDSGGGQLLRYYPNFQSALNDLLPGLHDELGERSHKPRHYWNDKNNHRAFLHQIAEKESLRTPEDWYRAGVKVIYKHKGSRVLSFYQSWFHMIQDHFPITNWAKFYQTENLPAAFWNSTENQKKFMEYVKETERIRSEDDWKSLKPERFCELGGRLILHRYGSIADAVYHIYNKKEQRPLRKPRGYWTSRENQIQFLKSFAASRGISDARGWNQVTKQDIVKSGGRGLLSHFPSFASMLEELFPHFSWSSETPRKQPNKHWQKDKNIELVLQKVKKTYNIQSSSDWYRISAEQIAKCGGSGLIRKFGGLSNMLQKLYPNEKWDKTKLERRDKRARQRWLFELTKQLFPSTEVLEDFIHPELTRISGMSVEFDVFIPKYDLAIEYHGQQHYHDLPAFGSLELYQSRDREKQNLCESNGVRLIVIPYSMDLNAKNLKRFVYQEENIK
;
A
#
# COMPACT_ATOMS: atom_id res chain seq x y z
N CYS A 1 -64.76 -26.33 5.12
CA CYS A 1 -64.32 -27.61 5.70
C CYS A 1 -62.83 -27.72 5.47
N GLU A 2 -62.07 -27.30 6.48
CA GLU A 2 -60.63 -27.42 6.56
C GLU A 2 -60.26 -28.91 6.55
N ALA A 3 -59.39 -29.30 5.62
CA ALA A 3 -58.71 -30.58 5.70
C ALA A 3 -57.54 -30.43 6.69
N PRO A 4 -57.38 -31.34 7.66
CA PRO A 4 -56.36 -31.21 8.70
C PRO A 4 -54.94 -31.33 8.11
N PRO A 5 -53.94 -30.67 8.72
CA PRO A 5 -52.56 -30.88 8.34
C PRO A 5 -52.13 -32.30 8.71
N VAL A 6 -51.53 -33.01 7.77
CA VAL A 6 -50.86 -34.29 8.01
C VAL A 6 -49.64 -34.01 8.88
N VAL A 7 -49.86 -34.06 10.20
CA VAL A 7 -48.80 -34.12 11.20
C VAL A 7 -48.13 -35.48 11.04
N GLY A 8 -46.97 -35.50 10.39
CA GLY A 8 -46.11 -36.68 10.27
C GLY A 8 -45.71 -37.20 11.64
N SER A 9 -46.46 -38.18 12.12
CA SER A 9 -46.30 -38.84 13.41
C SER A 9 -45.12 -39.83 13.39
N ILE A 10 -43.89 -39.34 13.55
CA ILE A 10 -42.69 -40.23 13.60
C ILE A 10 -41.96 -40.18 14.96
N CYS A 11 -42.20 -39.21 15.83
CA CYS A 11 -41.49 -39.12 17.12
C CYS A 11 -42.08 -39.96 18.28
N MET A 12 -43.29 -40.52 18.14
CA MET A 12 -43.96 -41.28 19.22
C MET A 12 -43.48 -42.74 19.37
N TRP A 13 -42.65 -43.25 18.46
CA TRP A 13 -42.26 -44.67 18.44
C TRP A 13 -41.13 -45.08 19.38
N TRP A 14 -40.48 -44.12 20.06
CA TRP A 14 -39.36 -44.41 20.97
C TRP A 14 -39.78 -44.46 22.45
N LEU A 15 -40.95 -43.92 22.81
CA LEU A 15 -41.44 -43.84 24.20
C LEU A 15 -42.42 -44.96 24.58
N ALA A 16 -42.83 -45.82 23.65
CA ALA A 16 -43.78 -46.89 23.91
C ALA A 16 -43.11 -48.28 23.88
N THR A 17 -43.29 -49.01 24.99
CA THR A 17 -42.96 -50.43 25.25
C THR A 17 -41.57 -50.73 25.83
N ALA A 18 -41.41 -50.43 27.12
CA ALA A 18 -40.60 -51.26 28.00
C ALA A 18 -41.36 -52.60 28.22
N ARG A 19 -40.94 -53.68 27.55
CA ARG A 19 -41.17 -55.05 28.04
C ARG A 19 -39.82 -55.78 28.12
N PRO A 20 -39.50 -56.40 29.27
CA PRO A 20 -38.25 -57.11 29.45
C PRO A 20 -38.39 -58.47 28.76
N PHE A 21 -37.41 -58.91 27.98
CA PHE A 21 -36.97 -60.31 27.82
C PHE A 21 -36.05 -60.40 26.59
N PHE A 22 -34.74 -60.45 26.82
CA PHE A 22 -33.89 -61.59 26.49
C PHE A 22 -32.51 -61.33 27.11
N ARG A 23 -32.09 -62.29 27.94
CA ARG A 23 -30.76 -62.29 28.54
C ARG A 23 -29.70 -62.32 27.44
N CYS A 24 -28.65 -61.53 27.63
CA CYS A 24 -27.38 -61.64 26.91
C CYS A 24 -26.92 -63.11 26.84
N ALA A 25 -27.12 -63.74 25.70
CA ALA A 25 -26.44 -64.95 25.28
C ALA A 25 -26.00 -64.73 23.83
N GLY A 26 -24.70 -64.79 23.58
CA GLY A 26 -24.12 -64.76 22.23
C GLY A 26 -23.90 -63.37 21.63
N ARG A 27 -22.72 -62.77 21.88
CA ARG A 27 -22.12 -61.79 20.95
C ARG A 27 -21.84 -62.48 19.62
N ARG A 28 -22.85 -62.76 18.78
CA ARG A 28 -22.72 -63.19 17.37
C ARG A 28 -24.02 -63.56 16.63
N GLU A 29 -25.21 -63.53 17.21
CA GLU A 29 -26.38 -64.12 16.51
C GLU A 29 -27.07 -63.22 15.47
N PHE A 30 -26.88 -61.90 15.52
CA PHE A 30 -27.51 -61.03 14.52
C PHE A 30 -26.81 -61.08 13.15
N CYS A 31 -25.54 -61.51 13.11
CA CYS A 31 -24.65 -61.27 11.99
C CYS A 31 -24.36 -62.50 11.11
N SER A 32 -24.99 -63.65 11.36
CA SER A 32 -24.73 -64.90 10.62
C SER A 32 -25.71 -65.16 9.47
N VAL A 33 -26.85 -64.48 9.39
CA VAL A 33 -27.86 -64.71 8.35
C VAL A 33 -27.68 -63.74 7.19
N ARG A 34 -27.28 -64.27 6.02
CA ARG A 34 -27.11 -63.51 4.79
C ARG A 34 -28.47 -62.95 4.34
N LYS A 35 -28.64 -61.63 4.42
CA LYS A 35 -29.87 -60.94 4.03
C LYS A 35 -30.04 -60.95 2.49
N PRO A 36 -31.27 -60.99 1.96
CA PRO A 36 -31.54 -61.01 0.53
C PRO A 36 -31.02 -59.76 -0.18
N ARG A 37 -30.81 -59.89 -1.50
CA ARG A 37 -30.32 -58.79 -2.35
C ARG A 37 -31.34 -57.65 -2.31
N GLY A 38 -30.90 -56.42 -2.01
CA GLY A 38 -31.76 -55.25 -1.88
C GLY A 38 -32.30 -54.97 -0.47
N TYR A 39 -32.11 -55.88 0.50
CA TYR A 39 -32.59 -55.70 1.89
C TYR A 39 -32.16 -54.36 2.52
N TRP A 40 -30.89 -53.99 2.33
CA TRP A 40 -30.32 -52.75 2.88
C TRP A 40 -30.65 -51.49 2.06
N ALA A 41 -31.28 -51.62 0.89
CA ALA A 41 -31.75 -50.49 0.08
C ALA A 41 -33.05 -49.89 0.64
N ASP A 42 -33.82 -50.66 1.39
CA ASP A 42 -35.02 -50.22 2.11
C ASP A 42 -34.67 -49.49 3.41
N LYS A 43 -35.28 -48.30 3.62
CA LYS A 43 -35.05 -47.45 4.79
C LYS A 43 -35.60 -48.09 6.07
N GLU A 44 -36.75 -48.76 6.02
CA GLU A 44 -37.35 -49.38 7.20
C GLU A 44 -36.47 -50.49 7.76
N ASN A 45 -35.81 -51.25 6.88
CA ASN A 45 -34.85 -52.28 7.29
C ASN A 45 -33.59 -51.68 7.94
N ARG A 46 -33.18 -50.48 7.52
CA ARG A 46 -32.06 -49.74 8.13
C ARG A 46 -32.44 -49.20 9.51
N GLU A 47 -33.66 -48.68 9.67
CA GLU A 47 -34.20 -48.22 10.96
C GLU A 47 -34.35 -49.37 11.95
N ARG A 48 -34.85 -50.53 11.50
CA ARG A 48 -34.99 -51.75 12.31
C ARG A 48 -33.64 -52.21 12.84
N CYS A 49 -32.65 -52.32 11.95
CA CYS A 49 -31.27 -52.70 12.32
C CYS A 49 -30.68 -51.72 13.35
N LEU A 50 -30.88 -50.41 13.18
CA LEU A 50 -30.40 -49.42 14.14
C LEU A 50 -31.10 -49.57 15.50
N ARG A 51 -32.40 -49.87 15.55
CA ARG A 51 -33.14 -50.11 16.80
C ARG A 51 -32.58 -51.31 17.57
N GLU A 52 -32.39 -52.43 16.89
CA GLU A 52 -31.86 -53.67 17.49
C GLU A 52 -30.43 -53.49 18.02
N ILE A 53 -29.60 -52.72 17.31
CA ILE A 53 -28.26 -52.34 17.79
C ILE A 53 -28.36 -51.48 19.06
N GLY A 54 -29.35 -50.56 19.12
CA GLY A 54 -29.60 -49.73 20.29
C GLY A 54 -29.96 -50.55 21.53
N GLU A 55 -30.84 -51.55 21.35
CA GLU A 55 -31.21 -52.51 22.39
C GLU A 55 -30.01 -53.34 22.85
N CYS A 56 -29.20 -53.85 21.92
CA CYS A 56 -27.99 -54.62 22.22
C CYS A 56 -26.94 -53.82 23.00
N LEU A 57 -26.82 -52.52 22.70
CA LEU A 57 -25.87 -51.62 23.34
C LEU A 57 -26.44 -50.95 24.60
N GLY A 58 -27.69 -51.24 24.96
CA GLY A 58 -28.33 -50.69 26.16
C GLY A 58 -28.57 -49.17 26.08
N VAL A 59 -28.80 -48.64 24.88
CA VAL A 59 -29.16 -47.23 24.64
C VAL A 59 -30.56 -46.99 25.21
N LYS A 60 -30.69 -46.11 26.21
CA LYS A 60 -31.96 -45.85 26.93
C LYS A 60 -32.63 -44.54 26.52
N SER A 61 -31.86 -43.62 25.96
CA SER A 61 -32.32 -42.32 25.46
C SER A 61 -31.72 -42.02 24.10
N LEU A 62 -32.35 -41.14 23.31
CA LEU A 62 -31.79 -40.71 22.03
C LEU A 62 -30.38 -40.12 22.21
N SER A 63 -30.13 -39.43 23.32
CA SER A 63 -28.80 -38.86 23.62
C SER A 63 -27.67 -39.88 23.82
N ASP A 64 -27.99 -41.12 24.20
CA ASP A 64 -26.99 -42.17 24.44
C ASP A 64 -26.30 -42.61 23.14
N TRP A 65 -26.96 -42.40 21.99
CA TRP A 65 -26.39 -42.69 20.67
C TRP A 65 -25.09 -41.93 20.38
N TYR A 66 -24.87 -40.76 20.99
CA TYR A 66 -23.63 -40.00 20.82
C TYR A 66 -22.43 -40.60 21.58
N HIS A 67 -22.67 -41.54 22.50
CA HIS A 67 -21.62 -42.27 23.21
C HIS A 67 -21.26 -43.60 22.53
N VAL A 68 -22.10 -44.06 21.60
CA VAL A 68 -21.88 -45.28 20.82
C VAL A 68 -20.80 -45.05 19.76
N LYS A 69 -19.76 -45.88 19.75
CA LYS A 69 -18.70 -45.78 18.74
C LYS A 69 -19.08 -46.60 17.52
N ARG A 70 -18.59 -46.19 16.34
CA ARG A 70 -18.70 -46.97 15.09
C ARG A 70 -18.26 -48.43 15.26
N LYS A 71 -17.24 -48.68 16.09
CA LYS A 71 -16.76 -50.03 16.40
C LYS A 71 -17.84 -50.86 17.10
N ASP A 72 -18.53 -50.30 18.09
CA ASP A 72 -19.59 -50.99 18.84
C ASP A 72 -20.78 -51.34 17.91
N VAL A 73 -21.06 -50.48 16.93
CA VAL A 73 -22.06 -50.72 15.88
C VAL A 73 -21.63 -51.85 14.93
N CYS A 74 -20.36 -51.86 14.50
CA CYS A 74 -19.81 -52.95 13.69
C CYS A 74 -19.82 -54.29 14.44
N ASP A 75 -19.40 -54.27 15.71
CA ASP A 75 -19.34 -55.45 16.57
C ASP A 75 -20.74 -56.01 16.87
N SER A 76 -21.77 -55.16 16.78
CA SER A 76 -23.20 -55.52 16.90
C SER A 76 -23.86 -55.87 15.55
N GLY A 77 -23.09 -56.02 14.46
CA GLY A 77 -23.60 -56.46 13.16
C GLY A 77 -24.10 -55.35 12.23
N GLY A 78 -23.96 -54.07 12.61
CA GLY A 78 -24.32 -52.90 11.82
C GLY A 78 -23.34 -52.54 10.69
N GLY A 79 -22.37 -53.41 10.38
CA GLY A 79 -21.33 -53.13 9.38
C GLY A 79 -21.90 -52.86 7.97
N GLN A 80 -22.98 -53.55 7.58
CA GLN A 80 -23.63 -53.33 6.27
C GLN A 80 -24.47 -52.05 6.25
N LEU A 81 -25.14 -51.72 7.35
CA LEU A 81 -25.85 -50.44 7.53
C LEU A 81 -24.90 -49.26 7.29
N LEU A 82 -23.71 -49.31 7.87
CA LEU A 82 -22.69 -48.26 7.76
C LEU A 82 -22.07 -48.09 6.37
N ARG A 83 -22.41 -48.95 5.39
CA ARG A 83 -21.98 -48.78 3.98
C ARG A 83 -22.88 -47.84 3.20
N TYR A 84 -24.11 -47.61 3.67
CA TYR A 84 -25.08 -46.71 3.03
C TYR A 84 -24.92 -45.25 3.46
N TYR A 85 -24.12 -45.00 4.49
CA TYR A 85 -23.92 -43.67 5.05
C TYR A 85 -22.42 -43.33 5.07
N PRO A 86 -22.02 -42.10 4.71
CA PRO A 86 -20.62 -41.67 4.76
C PRO A 86 -19.99 -41.84 6.15
N ASN A 87 -20.78 -41.69 7.21
CA ASN A 87 -20.36 -41.90 8.59
C ASN A 87 -21.56 -42.28 9.47
N PHE A 88 -21.29 -42.78 10.69
CA PHE A 88 -22.34 -43.23 11.60
C PHE A 88 -23.29 -42.10 12.03
N GLN A 89 -22.77 -40.88 12.20
CA GLN A 89 -23.61 -39.72 12.54
C GLN A 89 -24.63 -39.41 11.44
N SER A 90 -24.23 -39.53 10.16
CA SER A 90 -25.14 -39.39 9.02
C SER A 90 -26.24 -40.45 9.02
N ALA A 91 -25.96 -41.66 9.51
CA ALA A 91 -26.97 -42.70 9.68
C ALA A 91 -27.96 -42.32 10.80
N LEU A 92 -27.48 -41.82 11.93
CA LEU A 92 -28.33 -41.35 13.03
C LEU A 92 -29.25 -40.20 12.58
N ASN A 93 -28.75 -39.26 11.77
CA ASN A 93 -29.55 -38.13 11.29
C ASN A 93 -30.66 -38.54 10.32
N ASP A 94 -30.39 -39.50 9.43
CA ASP A 94 -31.39 -39.98 8.46
C ASP A 94 -32.44 -40.91 9.12
N LEU A 95 -32.01 -41.73 10.08
CA LEU A 95 -32.83 -42.77 10.70
C LEU A 95 -33.47 -42.34 12.03
N LEU A 96 -32.98 -41.27 12.67
CA LEU A 96 -33.49 -40.70 13.93
C LEU A 96 -33.57 -39.15 13.84
N PRO A 97 -34.45 -38.58 13.00
CA PRO A 97 -34.51 -37.13 12.76
C PRO A 97 -34.84 -36.27 14.00
N GLY A 98 -35.52 -36.82 15.01
CA GLY A 98 -35.85 -36.12 16.28
C GLY A 98 -34.72 -36.06 17.33
N LEU A 99 -33.56 -36.67 17.04
CA LEU A 99 -32.38 -36.69 17.92
C LEU A 99 -31.86 -35.28 18.25
N HIS A 100 -32.06 -34.32 17.35
CA HIS A 100 -31.55 -32.95 17.48
C HIS A 100 -32.41 -32.08 18.40
N ASP A 101 -33.73 -32.30 18.40
CA ASP A 101 -34.70 -31.53 19.19
C ASP A 101 -34.55 -31.82 20.69
N GLU A 102 -34.38 -33.10 21.09
CA GLU A 102 -34.13 -33.48 22.50
C GLU A 102 -32.83 -32.90 23.09
N LEU A 103 -31.86 -32.61 22.24
CA LEU A 103 -30.56 -32.08 22.67
C LEU A 103 -30.51 -30.56 22.69
N GLY A 104 -31.46 -29.87 22.06
CA GLY A 104 -31.46 -28.42 21.84
C GLY A 104 -31.26 -27.59 23.12
N GLU A 105 -31.78 -28.05 24.26
CA GLU A 105 -31.74 -27.30 25.54
C GLU A 105 -30.59 -27.67 26.47
N ARG A 106 -29.87 -28.78 26.21
CA ARG A 106 -28.79 -29.20 27.11
C ARG A 106 -27.62 -28.22 27.06
N SER A 107 -27.12 -27.85 28.24
CA SER A 107 -25.97 -26.96 28.45
C SER A 107 -24.65 -27.54 27.93
N HIS A 108 -24.56 -28.87 27.89
CA HIS A 108 -23.42 -29.62 27.37
C HIS A 108 -23.91 -30.52 26.24
N LYS A 109 -23.39 -30.29 25.04
CA LYS A 109 -23.68 -31.14 23.89
C LYS A 109 -22.77 -32.38 23.92
N PRO A 110 -23.26 -33.57 23.49
CA PRO A 110 -22.46 -34.78 23.47
C PRO A 110 -21.19 -34.68 22.60
N ARG A 111 -20.25 -35.59 22.84
CA ARG A 111 -19.01 -35.70 22.05
C ARG A 111 -19.41 -35.97 20.58
N HIS A 112 -18.91 -35.14 19.65
CA HIS A 112 -19.21 -35.18 18.20
C HIS A 112 -20.53 -34.55 17.73
N TYR A 113 -21.37 -33.99 18.61
CA TYR A 113 -22.59 -33.27 18.21
C TYR A 113 -22.33 -32.19 17.14
N TRP A 114 -21.30 -31.36 17.36
CA TRP A 114 -20.90 -30.30 16.44
C TRP A 114 -20.11 -30.77 15.20
N ASN A 115 -19.93 -32.08 15.00
CA ASN A 115 -19.30 -32.57 13.76
C ASN A 115 -20.30 -32.57 12.58
N ASP A 116 -21.59 -32.40 12.86
CA ASP A 116 -22.65 -32.40 11.87
C ASP A 116 -23.10 -30.97 11.53
N LYS A 117 -23.13 -30.67 10.22
CA LYS A 117 -23.59 -29.37 9.71
C LYS A 117 -25.09 -29.13 9.96
N ASN A 118 -25.91 -30.17 10.05
CA ASN A 118 -27.33 -30.00 10.35
C ASN A 118 -27.55 -29.48 11.78
N ASN A 119 -26.69 -29.89 12.73
CA ASN A 119 -26.66 -29.34 14.08
C ASN A 119 -26.25 -27.87 14.12
N HIS A 120 -25.39 -27.43 13.21
CA HIS A 120 -25.04 -26.02 13.08
C HIS A 120 -26.25 -25.20 12.64
N ARG A 121 -26.99 -25.70 11.64
CA ARG A 121 -28.21 -25.07 11.14
C ARG A 121 -29.31 -25.00 12.21
N ALA A 122 -29.59 -26.11 12.89
CA ALA A 122 -30.60 -26.16 13.95
C ALA A 122 -30.29 -25.17 15.08
N PHE A 123 -29.01 -25.09 15.49
CA PHE A 123 -28.55 -24.13 16.48
C PHE A 123 -28.75 -22.67 16.03
N LEU A 124 -28.46 -22.34 14.78
CA LEU A 124 -28.67 -21.00 14.25
C LEU A 124 -30.17 -20.65 14.16
N HIS A 125 -31.03 -21.57 13.74
CA HIS A 125 -32.48 -21.35 13.76
C HIS A 125 -33.01 -21.08 15.18
N GLN A 126 -32.53 -21.84 16.16
CA GLN A 126 -32.92 -21.65 17.56
C GLN A 126 -32.53 -20.26 18.09
N ILE A 127 -31.35 -19.76 17.75
CA ILE A 127 -30.93 -18.40 18.10
C ILE A 127 -31.76 -17.36 17.36
N ALA A 128 -32.04 -17.59 16.07
CA ALA A 128 -32.86 -16.68 15.27
C ALA A 128 -34.23 -16.46 15.91
N GLU A 129 -34.87 -17.53 16.35
CA GLU A 129 -36.16 -17.48 17.03
C GLU A 129 -36.07 -16.79 18.39
N LYS A 130 -35.10 -17.18 19.23
CA LYS A 130 -34.91 -16.63 20.59
C LYS A 130 -34.56 -15.15 20.62
N GLU A 131 -33.80 -14.67 19.64
CA GLU A 131 -33.34 -13.28 19.56
C GLU A 131 -34.14 -12.46 18.52
N SER A 132 -35.22 -13.04 17.98
CA SER A 132 -36.07 -12.41 16.96
C SER A 132 -35.30 -11.92 15.73
N LEU A 133 -34.26 -12.65 15.31
CA LEU A 133 -33.46 -12.36 14.11
C LEU A 133 -34.19 -12.91 12.89
N ARG A 134 -34.87 -12.05 12.15
CA ARG A 134 -35.71 -12.45 11.00
C ARG A 134 -34.96 -12.38 9.69
N THR A 135 -33.94 -11.52 9.64
CA THR A 135 -33.17 -11.24 8.44
C THR A 135 -31.69 -11.58 8.67
N PRO A 136 -30.95 -11.95 7.60
CA PRO A 136 -29.50 -12.08 7.66
C PRO A 136 -28.80 -10.83 8.22
N GLU A 137 -29.35 -9.64 7.98
CA GLU A 137 -28.92 -8.35 8.51
C GLU A 137 -28.92 -8.28 10.04
N ASP A 138 -29.91 -8.90 10.68
CA ASP A 138 -30.05 -8.89 12.14
C ASP A 138 -28.89 -9.62 12.82
N TRP A 139 -28.36 -10.67 12.19
CA TRP A 139 -27.20 -11.43 12.69
C TRP A 139 -25.92 -10.59 12.78
N TYR A 140 -25.78 -9.57 11.93
CA TYR A 140 -24.61 -8.68 11.92
C TYR A 140 -24.71 -7.58 12.96
N ARG A 141 -25.93 -7.07 13.17
CA ARG A 141 -26.21 -6.13 14.24
C ARG A 141 -25.99 -6.78 15.60
N ALA A 142 -26.45 -8.02 15.75
CA ALA A 142 -26.24 -8.82 16.95
C ALA A 142 -24.76 -9.23 17.14
N GLY A 143 -24.08 -9.53 16.03
CA GLY A 143 -22.67 -9.90 15.99
C GLY A 143 -22.33 -11.19 16.74
N VAL A 144 -21.04 -11.51 16.87
CA VAL A 144 -20.60 -12.77 17.51
C VAL A 144 -21.04 -12.93 18.96
N LYS A 145 -21.37 -11.83 19.65
CA LYS A 145 -21.81 -11.82 21.04
C LYS A 145 -23.08 -12.65 21.25
N VAL A 146 -23.99 -12.66 20.28
CA VAL A 146 -25.22 -13.45 20.35
C VAL A 146 -24.93 -14.95 20.36
N ILE A 147 -23.91 -15.39 19.60
CA ILE A 147 -23.51 -16.79 19.54
C ILE A 147 -22.86 -17.21 20.86
N TYR A 148 -22.05 -16.35 21.46
CA TYR A 148 -21.47 -16.61 22.79
C TYR A 148 -22.54 -16.64 23.90
N LYS A 149 -23.54 -15.74 23.85
CA LYS A 149 -24.69 -15.72 24.76
C LYS A 149 -25.42 -17.06 24.80
N HIS A 150 -25.53 -17.73 23.65
CA HIS A 150 -26.17 -19.04 23.50
C HIS A 150 -25.21 -20.23 23.56
N LYS A 151 -24.02 -20.06 24.17
CA LYS A 151 -23.02 -21.13 24.38
C LYS A 151 -22.50 -21.78 23.09
N GLY A 152 -22.49 -21.02 21.98
CA GLY A 152 -22.03 -21.46 20.66
C GLY A 152 -20.51 -21.48 20.45
N SER A 153 -19.70 -21.38 21.50
CA SER A 153 -18.23 -21.33 21.36
C SER A 153 -17.66 -22.54 20.59
N ARG A 154 -18.27 -23.72 20.78
CA ARG A 154 -17.79 -24.95 20.12
C ARG A 154 -18.15 -24.99 18.63
N VAL A 155 -19.34 -24.53 18.22
CA VAL A 155 -19.71 -24.46 16.80
C VAL A 155 -18.82 -23.48 16.04
N LEU A 156 -18.45 -22.35 16.67
CA LEU A 156 -17.54 -21.37 16.09
C LEU A 156 -16.18 -21.97 15.71
N SER A 157 -15.70 -22.99 16.44
CA SER A 157 -14.41 -23.64 16.15
C SER A 157 -14.37 -24.42 14.82
N PHE A 158 -15.52 -24.67 14.19
CA PHE A 158 -15.62 -25.34 12.89
C PHE A 158 -15.51 -24.38 11.70
N TYR A 159 -15.48 -23.08 11.94
CA TYR A 159 -15.47 -22.05 10.90
C TYR A 159 -14.28 -21.10 11.10
N GLN A 160 -13.75 -20.55 10.00
CA GLN A 160 -12.66 -19.56 10.06
C GLN A 160 -13.08 -18.28 10.80
N SER A 161 -14.36 -17.95 10.77
CA SER A 161 -14.96 -16.83 11.51
C SER A 161 -16.45 -17.08 11.72
N TRP A 162 -17.05 -16.38 12.68
CA TRP A 162 -18.51 -16.38 12.86
C TRP A 162 -19.25 -15.92 11.61
N PHE A 163 -18.66 -15.00 10.84
CA PHE A 163 -19.20 -14.53 9.57
C PHE A 163 -19.20 -15.63 8.50
N HIS A 164 -18.11 -16.40 8.40
CA HIS A 164 -18.05 -17.55 7.50
C HIS A 164 -19.13 -18.59 7.84
N MET A 165 -19.42 -18.78 9.14
CA MET A 165 -20.53 -19.64 9.57
C MET A 165 -21.88 -19.12 9.08
N ILE A 166 -22.17 -17.83 9.20
CA ILE A 166 -23.43 -17.25 8.69
C ILE A 166 -23.51 -17.38 7.16
N GLN A 167 -22.42 -17.15 6.42
CA GLN A 167 -22.40 -17.34 4.96
C GLN A 167 -22.61 -18.79 4.51
N ASP A 168 -22.06 -19.77 5.23
CA ASP A 168 -22.21 -21.20 4.89
C ASP A 168 -23.68 -21.65 5.06
N HIS A 169 -24.42 -21.09 6.02
CA HIS A 169 -25.80 -21.48 6.32
C HIS A 169 -26.87 -20.61 5.64
N PHE A 170 -26.53 -19.38 5.28
CA PHE A 170 -27.36 -18.48 4.51
C PHE A 170 -26.59 -18.09 3.23
N PRO A 171 -26.69 -18.83 2.11
CA PRO A 171 -25.90 -18.50 0.91
C PRO A 171 -26.63 -17.56 -0.08
N ILE A 172 -27.96 -17.40 0.02
CA ILE A 172 -28.82 -16.76 -1.01
C ILE A 172 -28.96 -15.24 -0.84
N THR A 173 -28.50 -14.66 0.28
CA THR A 173 -28.68 -13.23 0.54
C THR A 173 -27.74 -12.36 -0.28
N ASN A 174 -28.20 -11.20 -0.75
CA ASN A 174 -27.33 -10.22 -1.40
C ASN A 174 -26.44 -9.51 -0.35
N TRP A 175 -25.23 -10.02 -0.16
CA TRP A 175 -24.25 -9.57 0.85
C TRP A 175 -23.67 -8.17 0.59
N ALA A 176 -24.07 -7.50 -0.50
CA ALA A 176 -23.68 -6.16 -0.91
C ALA A 176 -23.86 -5.06 0.15
N LYS A 177 -25.00 -5.04 0.84
CA LYS A 177 -25.34 -3.96 1.79
C LYS A 177 -24.53 -3.99 3.10
N PHE A 178 -23.77 -5.06 3.30
CA PHE A 178 -23.09 -5.36 4.57
C PHE A 178 -21.69 -4.76 4.67
N TYR A 179 -21.05 -4.45 3.54
CA TYR A 179 -19.72 -3.83 3.52
C TYR A 179 -19.69 -2.45 4.17
N GLN A 180 -20.86 -1.82 4.31
CA GLN A 180 -21.07 -0.52 4.94
C GLN A 180 -21.22 -0.62 6.47
N THR A 181 -21.30 -1.83 7.04
CA THR A 181 -21.51 -2.01 8.48
C THR A 181 -20.19 -2.03 9.27
N GLU A 182 -20.19 -1.44 10.47
CA GLU A 182 -18.99 -1.34 11.32
C GLU A 182 -18.60 -2.65 12.01
N ASN A 183 -19.47 -3.66 12.01
CA ASN A 183 -19.32 -4.91 12.77
C ASN A 183 -18.71 -6.08 11.95
N LEU A 184 -17.89 -5.78 10.95
CA LEU A 184 -17.17 -6.83 10.21
C LEU A 184 -16.16 -7.56 11.12
N PRO A 185 -15.98 -8.89 10.99
CA PRO A 185 -15.00 -9.62 11.77
C PRO A 185 -13.60 -9.00 11.67
N ALA A 186 -12.84 -9.05 12.76
CA ALA A 186 -11.41 -8.81 12.70
C ALA A 186 -10.79 -9.72 11.64
N ALA A 187 -9.96 -9.17 10.75
CA ALA A 187 -9.39 -9.86 9.59
C ALA A 187 -10.37 -10.24 8.44
N PHE A 188 -11.62 -9.76 8.42
CA PHE A 188 -12.57 -10.01 7.32
C PHE A 188 -11.96 -9.68 5.94
N TRP A 189 -11.32 -8.51 5.85
CA TRP A 189 -10.65 -8.07 4.64
C TRP A 189 -9.35 -8.82 4.35
N ASN A 190 -8.80 -9.65 5.24
CA ASN A 190 -7.60 -10.45 4.94
C ASN A 190 -7.86 -11.53 3.88
N SER A 191 -9.11 -11.97 3.74
CA SER A 191 -9.51 -12.92 2.69
C SER A 191 -9.54 -12.23 1.32
N THR A 192 -8.72 -12.70 0.38
CA THR A 192 -8.78 -12.26 -1.03
C THR A 192 -10.14 -12.54 -1.66
N GLU A 193 -10.82 -13.60 -1.23
CA GLU A 193 -12.15 -13.96 -1.72
C GLU A 193 -13.19 -12.90 -1.32
N ASN A 194 -13.13 -12.42 -0.07
CA ASN A 194 -14.02 -11.36 0.41
C ASN A 194 -13.73 -10.03 -0.30
N GLN A 195 -12.46 -9.73 -0.56
CA GLN A 195 -12.07 -8.56 -1.34
C GLN A 195 -12.60 -8.62 -2.78
N LYS A 196 -12.53 -9.79 -3.44
CA LYS A 196 -13.09 -10.00 -4.78
C LYS A 196 -14.60 -9.80 -4.81
N LYS A 197 -15.31 -10.42 -3.87
CA LYS A 197 -16.77 -10.26 -3.75
C LYS A 197 -17.18 -8.80 -3.55
N PHE A 198 -16.40 -8.05 -2.79
CA PHE A 198 -16.62 -6.60 -2.66
C PHE A 198 -16.38 -5.85 -3.96
N MET A 199 -15.29 -6.16 -4.67
CA MET A 199 -15.00 -5.49 -5.94
C MET A 199 -16.05 -5.80 -7.02
N GLU A 200 -16.60 -7.01 -7.06
CA GLU A 200 -17.72 -7.35 -7.95
C GLU A 200 -19.00 -6.57 -7.58
N TYR A 201 -19.28 -6.40 -6.28
CA TYR A 201 -20.37 -5.55 -5.82
C TYR A 201 -20.20 -4.09 -6.28
N VAL A 202 -18.99 -3.54 -6.16
CA VAL A 202 -18.70 -2.18 -6.64
C VAL A 202 -18.85 -2.09 -8.16
N LYS A 203 -18.41 -3.10 -8.92
CA LYS A 203 -18.61 -3.14 -10.37
C LYS A 203 -20.08 -3.08 -10.76
N GLU A 204 -20.91 -3.89 -10.11
CA GLU A 204 -22.34 -3.96 -10.41
C GLU A 204 -23.06 -2.66 -10.03
N THR A 205 -22.72 -2.09 -8.86
CA THR A 205 -23.35 -0.88 -8.33
C THR A 205 -23.01 0.36 -9.13
N GLU A 206 -21.73 0.53 -9.47
CA GLU A 206 -21.23 1.69 -10.21
C GLU A 206 -21.21 1.44 -11.73
N ARG A 207 -21.74 0.29 -12.18
CA ARG A 207 -21.83 -0.14 -13.58
C ARG A 207 -20.48 -0.06 -14.32
N ILE A 208 -19.41 -0.45 -13.63
CA ILE A 208 -18.04 -0.46 -14.15
C ILE A 208 -17.91 -1.60 -15.17
N ARG A 209 -17.57 -1.25 -16.41
CA ARG A 209 -17.42 -2.21 -17.52
C ARG A 209 -15.99 -2.26 -18.07
N SER A 210 -15.17 -1.25 -17.79
CA SER A 210 -13.79 -1.13 -18.26
C SER A 210 -12.79 -0.84 -17.13
N GLU A 211 -11.49 -0.99 -17.40
CA GLU A 211 -10.43 -0.59 -16.45
C GLU A 211 -10.37 0.93 -16.23
N ASP A 212 -10.80 1.73 -17.20
CA ASP A 212 -10.82 3.20 -17.08
C ASP A 212 -11.96 3.67 -16.18
N ASP A 213 -13.09 2.95 -16.13
CA ASP A 213 -14.20 3.25 -15.22
C ASP A 213 -13.77 3.17 -13.75
N TRP A 214 -12.81 2.29 -13.41
CA TRP A 214 -12.21 2.22 -12.08
C TRP A 214 -11.39 3.45 -11.73
N LYS A 215 -10.77 4.10 -12.71
CA LYS A 215 -9.97 5.32 -12.51
C LYS A 215 -10.86 6.55 -12.31
N SER A 216 -12.05 6.53 -12.90
CA SER A 216 -13.05 7.59 -12.75
C SER A 216 -13.82 7.51 -11.43
N LEU A 217 -13.80 6.36 -10.74
CA LEU A 217 -14.45 6.19 -9.45
C LEU A 217 -13.69 6.97 -8.37
N LYS A 218 -14.38 7.90 -7.72
CA LYS A 218 -13.79 8.73 -6.66
C LYS A 218 -13.56 7.91 -5.36
N PRO A 219 -12.44 8.13 -4.64
CA PRO A 219 -12.15 7.48 -3.37
C PRO A 219 -13.26 7.63 -2.32
N GLU A 220 -13.94 8.77 -2.30
CA GLU A 220 -15.04 9.06 -1.38
C GLU A 220 -16.21 8.11 -1.64
N ARG A 221 -16.60 7.95 -2.91
CA ARG A 221 -17.67 7.05 -3.32
C ARG A 221 -17.33 5.60 -3.01
N PHE A 222 -16.09 5.19 -3.25
CA PHE A 222 -15.60 3.87 -2.90
C PHE A 222 -15.63 3.61 -1.37
N CYS A 223 -15.37 4.63 -0.55
CA CYS A 223 -15.51 4.54 0.91
C CYS A 223 -16.97 4.41 1.34
N GLU A 224 -17.90 5.15 0.74
CA GLU A 224 -19.35 5.06 1.02
C GLU A 224 -19.89 3.64 0.78
N LEU A 225 -19.35 2.94 -0.22
CA LEU A 225 -19.73 1.56 -0.50
C LEU A 225 -19.15 0.55 0.50
N GLY A 226 -18.26 0.97 1.41
CA GLY A 226 -17.61 0.10 2.41
C GLY A 226 -16.13 -0.19 2.16
N GLY A 227 -15.53 0.44 1.14
CA GLY A 227 -14.15 0.16 0.68
C GLY A 227 -13.03 0.81 1.49
N ARG A 228 -13.36 1.52 2.59
CA ARG A 228 -12.38 2.28 3.40
C ARG A 228 -11.18 1.45 3.84
N LEU A 229 -11.42 0.23 4.33
CA LEU A 229 -10.36 -0.66 4.82
C LEU A 229 -9.52 -1.28 3.69
N ILE A 230 -10.10 -1.44 2.51
CA ILE A 230 -9.37 -1.86 1.30
C ILE A 230 -8.44 -0.74 0.85
N LEU A 231 -8.91 0.52 0.83
CA LEU A 231 -8.06 1.67 0.50
C LEU A 231 -6.91 1.85 1.49
N HIS A 232 -7.16 1.69 2.80
CA HIS A 232 -6.09 1.74 3.79
C HIS A 232 -5.02 0.66 3.57
N ARG A 233 -5.40 -0.51 3.02
CA ARG A 233 -4.47 -1.60 2.74
C ARG A 233 -3.62 -1.37 1.48
N TYR A 234 -4.27 -0.99 0.39
CA TYR A 234 -3.63 -0.95 -0.92
C TYR A 234 -3.17 0.45 -1.33
N GLY A 235 -3.65 1.50 -0.64
CA GLY A 235 -3.29 2.90 -0.90
C GLY A 235 -4.19 3.58 -1.92
N SER A 236 -4.59 2.87 -2.99
CA SER A 236 -5.47 3.42 -4.04
C SER A 236 -6.48 2.38 -4.55
N ILE A 237 -7.53 2.84 -5.26
CA ILE A 237 -8.50 1.97 -5.93
C ILE A 237 -7.79 1.17 -7.02
N ALA A 238 -6.92 1.81 -7.81
CA ALA A 238 -6.16 1.17 -8.88
C ALA A 238 -5.27 0.03 -8.35
N ASP A 239 -4.54 0.27 -7.26
CA ASP A 239 -3.71 -0.76 -6.62
C ASP A 239 -4.56 -1.90 -6.06
N ALA A 240 -5.72 -1.59 -5.48
CA ALA A 240 -6.63 -2.61 -4.98
C ALA A 240 -7.16 -3.50 -6.12
N VAL A 241 -7.63 -2.91 -7.22
CA VAL A 241 -8.11 -3.63 -8.42
C VAL A 241 -7.00 -4.50 -8.99
N TYR A 242 -5.81 -3.94 -9.19
CA TYR A 242 -4.65 -4.67 -9.69
C TYR A 242 -4.30 -5.88 -8.81
N HIS A 243 -4.16 -5.69 -7.50
CA HIS A 243 -3.74 -6.76 -6.60
C HIS A 243 -4.83 -7.82 -6.33
N ILE A 244 -6.11 -7.44 -6.39
CA ILE A 244 -7.23 -8.36 -6.14
C ILE A 244 -7.51 -9.24 -7.37
N TYR A 245 -7.45 -8.68 -8.58
CA TYR A 245 -7.77 -9.41 -9.81
C TYR A 245 -6.56 -10.10 -10.44
N ASN A 246 -5.37 -9.52 -10.37
CA ASN A 246 -4.22 -9.97 -11.16
C ASN A 246 -3.33 -10.97 -10.41
N LYS A 247 -3.96 -11.97 -9.77
CA LYS A 247 -3.49 -12.94 -8.76
C LYS A 247 -2.12 -13.62 -9.02
N LYS A 248 -1.04 -12.85 -9.11
CA LYS A 248 0.37 -13.24 -9.03
C LYS A 248 1.01 -12.23 -8.08
N GLU A 249 1.77 -12.74 -7.11
CA GLU A 249 2.31 -11.99 -5.97
C GLU A 249 1.32 -11.68 -4.84
N GLN A 250 0.97 -12.73 -4.10
CA GLN A 250 0.91 -12.56 -2.64
C GLN A 250 2.26 -11.97 -2.19
N ARG A 251 2.32 -10.69 -1.84
CA ARG A 251 3.41 -10.18 -1.00
C ARG A 251 3.23 -10.81 0.38
N PRO A 252 4.10 -11.74 0.82
CA PRO A 252 3.97 -12.31 2.14
C PRO A 252 4.29 -11.21 3.15
N LEU A 253 3.37 -10.98 4.09
CA LEU A 253 3.60 -10.08 5.25
C LEU A 253 4.80 -10.53 6.10
N ARG A 254 5.31 -11.76 5.90
CA ARG A 254 6.64 -12.22 6.31
C ARG A 254 7.24 -13.10 5.21
N LYS A 255 8.40 -12.71 4.68
CA LYS A 255 9.20 -13.56 3.81
C LYS A 255 9.63 -14.84 4.58
N PRO A 256 9.73 -16.02 3.93
CA PRO A 256 10.14 -17.26 4.58
C PRO A 256 11.44 -17.13 5.40
N ARG A 257 11.62 -17.98 6.43
CA ARG A 257 12.91 -18.06 7.15
C ARG A 257 14.04 -18.32 6.14
N GLY A 258 15.09 -17.52 6.17
CA GLY A 258 16.20 -17.60 5.20
C GLY A 258 15.94 -16.92 3.85
N TYR A 259 14.81 -16.24 3.63
CA TYR A 259 14.59 -15.53 2.36
C TYR A 259 15.68 -14.48 2.06
N TRP A 260 16.08 -13.75 3.11
CA TRP A 260 17.05 -12.67 3.02
C TRP A 260 18.51 -13.14 3.05
N THR A 261 18.79 -14.43 3.25
CA THR A 261 20.16 -14.97 3.13
C THR A 261 20.56 -15.19 1.67
N SER A 262 19.60 -15.28 0.74
CA SER A 262 19.87 -15.39 -0.69
C SER A 262 20.15 -14.02 -1.32
N ARG A 263 21.34 -13.86 -1.93
CA ARG A 263 21.75 -12.65 -2.65
C ARG A 263 20.78 -12.27 -3.77
N GLU A 264 20.31 -13.26 -4.52
CA GLU A 264 19.37 -13.06 -5.62
C GLU A 264 18.05 -12.45 -5.13
N ASN A 265 17.52 -12.94 -4.00
CA ASN A 265 16.31 -12.41 -3.40
C ASN A 265 16.46 -10.97 -2.90
N GLN A 266 17.65 -10.62 -2.40
CA GLN A 266 17.97 -9.25 -1.98
C GLN A 266 17.95 -8.29 -3.19
N ILE A 267 18.59 -8.68 -4.30
CA ILE A 267 18.63 -7.89 -5.54
C ILE A 267 17.24 -7.77 -6.17
N GLN A 268 16.51 -8.88 -6.30
CA GLN A 268 15.16 -8.90 -6.89
C GLN A 268 14.19 -8.02 -6.11
N PHE A 269 14.25 -8.04 -4.78
CA PHE A 269 13.45 -7.14 -3.96
C PHE A 269 13.75 -5.67 -4.27
N LEU A 270 15.02 -5.26 -4.31
CA LEU A 270 15.37 -3.88 -4.58
C LEU A 270 15.06 -3.45 -6.03
N LYS A 271 15.21 -4.35 -7.00
CA LYS A 271 14.77 -4.10 -8.39
C LYS A 271 13.27 -3.86 -8.47
N SER A 272 12.46 -4.71 -7.83
CA SER A 272 11.00 -4.53 -7.78
C SER A 272 10.58 -3.25 -7.05
N PHE A 273 11.30 -2.90 -5.97
CA PHE A 273 11.09 -1.66 -5.24
C PHE A 273 11.42 -0.44 -6.10
N ALA A 274 12.55 -0.46 -6.81
CA ALA A 274 12.97 0.60 -7.71
C ALA A 274 11.97 0.81 -8.84
N ALA A 275 11.53 -0.28 -9.49
CA ALA A 275 10.52 -0.24 -10.54
C ALA A 275 9.19 0.36 -10.05
N SER A 276 8.73 -0.03 -8.84
CA SER A 276 7.47 0.48 -8.26
C SER A 276 7.50 1.98 -7.93
N ARG A 277 8.68 2.59 -7.87
CA ARG A 277 8.88 4.01 -7.57
C ARG A 277 9.49 4.79 -8.72
N GLY A 278 9.60 4.18 -9.91
CA GLY A 278 10.23 4.82 -11.07
C GLY A 278 11.70 5.20 -10.86
N ILE A 279 12.41 4.48 -9.99
CA ILE A 279 13.83 4.75 -9.72
C ILE A 279 14.68 4.03 -10.77
N SER A 280 15.25 4.79 -11.68
CA SER A 280 16.12 4.28 -12.76
C SER A 280 17.61 4.59 -12.56
N ASP A 281 17.95 5.52 -11.66
CA ASP A 281 19.33 5.96 -11.42
C ASP A 281 19.69 6.04 -9.93
N ALA A 282 20.99 6.21 -9.65
CA ALA A 282 21.52 6.33 -8.29
C ALA A 282 20.91 7.52 -7.51
N ARG A 283 20.42 8.56 -8.20
CA ARG A 283 19.84 9.75 -7.56
C ARG A 283 18.44 9.48 -7.01
N GLY A 284 17.64 8.66 -7.70
CA GLY A 284 16.31 8.28 -7.23
C GLY A 284 16.33 7.55 -5.88
N TRP A 285 17.42 6.85 -5.57
CA TRP A 285 17.62 6.20 -4.26
C TRP A 285 17.84 7.17 -3.10
N ASN A 286 18.19 8.44 -3.34
CA ASN A 286 18.37 9.43 -2.27
C ASN A 286 17.05 9.82 -1.59
N GLN A 287 15.93 9.68 -2.31
CA GLN A 287 14.60 9.99 -1.79
C GLN A 287 14.01 8.82 -0.98
N VAL A 288 14.67 7.65 -1.02
CA VAL A 288 14.21 6.44 -0.35
C VAL A 288 14.69 6.44 1.10
N THR A 289 13.74 6.39 2.03
CA THR A 289 14.06 6.27 3.45
C THR A 289 14.09 4.80 3.88
N LYS A 290 14.75 4.51 5.03
CA LYS A 290 14.66 3.19 5.66
C LYS A 290 13.21 2.78 5.93
N GLN A 291 12.32 3.74 6.22
CA GLN A 291 10.90 3.47 6.45
C GLN A 291 10.17 3.03 5.17
N ASP A 292 10.54 3.55 4.00
CA ASP A 292 9.96 3.12 2.72
C ASP A 292 10.26 1.65 2.42
N ILE A 293 11.50 1.22 2.71
CA ILE A 293 11.92 -0.18 2.58
C ILE A 293 11.18 -1.06 3.58
N VAL A 294 11.03 -0.62 4.83
CA VAL A 294 10.28 -1.36 5.86
C VAL A 294 8.80 -1.50 5.50
N LYS A 295 8.16 -0.41 5.05
CA LYS A 295 6.76 -0.41 4.57
C LYS A 295 6.57 -1.34 3.37
N SER A 296 7.60 -1.51 2.55
CA SER A 296 7.60 -2.43 1.41
C SER A 296 7.97 -3.88 1.77
N GLY A 297 8.15 -4.20 3.06
CA GLY A 297 8.45 -5.55 3.54
C GLY A 297 9.94 -5.90 3.60
N GLY A 298 10.84 -4.95 3.33
CA GLY A 298 12.30 -5.13 3.33
C GLY A 298 12.97 -5.06 4.71
N ARG A 299 12.22 -5.20 5.81
CA ARG A 299 12.79 -5.10 7.17
C ARG A 299 13.90 -6.14 7.41
N GLY A 300 13.73 -7.35 6.90
CA GLY A 300 14.74 -8.40 7.04
C GLY A 300 15.98 -8.15 6.18
N LEU A 301 15.84 -7.53 5.00
CA LEU A 301 16.96 -7.11 4.17
C LEU A 301 17.91 -6.19 4.94
N LEU A 302 17.36 -5.19 5.62
CA LEU A 302 18.13 -4.19 6.37
C LEU A 302 18.94 -4.80 7.53
N SER A 303 18.62 -6.01 7.99
CA SER A 303 19.38 -6.68 9.06
C SER A 303 20.66 -7.37 8.57
N HIS A 304 20.83 -7.55 7.27
CA HIS A 304 22.02 -8.18 6.67
C HIS A 304 23.12 -7.17 6.33
N PHE A 305 22.86 -5.86 6.45
CA PHE A 305 23.81 -4.82 6.05
C PHE A 305 24.02 -3.80 7.17
N PRO A 306 25.27 -3.34 7.41
CA PRO A 306 25.58 -2.33 8.42
C PRO A 306 24.84 -1.00 8.19
N SER A 307 24.59 -0.66 6.92
CA SER A 307 23.90 0.58 6.54
C SER A 307 23.10 0.43 5.24
N PHE A 308 22.19 1.37 5.00
CA PHE A 308 21.45 1.44 3.74
C PHE A 308 22.38 1.76 2.55
N ALA A 309 23.43 2.54 2.81
CA ALA A 309 24.48 2.86 1.85
C ALA A 309 25.26 1.62 1.42
N SER A 310 25.80 0.88 2.39
CA SER A 310 26.56 -0.34 2.13
C SER A 310 25.71 -1.38 1.41
N MET A 311 24.42 -1.51 1.76
CA MET A 311 23.49 -2.39 1.05
C MET A 311 23.39 -2.06 -0.45
N LEU A 312 23.28 -0.77 -0.81
CA LEU A 312 23.16 -0.34 -2.21
C LEU A 312 24.48 -0.50 -2.98
N GLU A 313 25.61 -0.19 -2.34
CA GLU A 313 26.95 -0.36 -2.90
C GLU A 313 27.26 -1.84 -3.17
N GLU A 314 26.84 -2.74 -2.29
CA GLU A 314 27.06 -4.18 -2.46
C GLU A 314 26.11 -4.82 -3.49
N LEU A 315 24.81 -4.46 -3.46
CA LEU A 315 23.78 -5.10 -4.30
C LEU A 315 23.65 -4.49 -5.69
N PHE A 316 24.12 -3.26 -5.88
CA PHE A 316 24.18 -2.61 -7.19
C PHE A 316 25.55 -1.95 -7.40
N PRO A 317 26.62 -2.75 -7.57
CA PRO A 317 27.97 -2.24 -7.77
C PRO A 317 28.12 -1.47 -9.10
N HIS A 318 27.21 -1.67 -10.04
CA HIS A 318 27.20 -1.01 -11.36
C HIS A 318 26.74 0.46 -11.31
N PHE A 319 26.10 0.89 -10.22
CA PHE A 319 25.76 2.30 -10.04
C PHE A 319 26.96 3.07 -9.45
N SER A 320 27.25 4.23 -10.02
CA SER A 320 28.23 5.16 -9.45
C SER A 320 27.65 5.84 -8.21
N TRP A 321 27.83 5.22 -7.05
CA TRP A 321 27.47 5.77 -5.74
C TRP A 321 28.50 6.83 -5.30
N SER A 322 28.62 7.95 -6.02
CA SER A 322 29.56 9.01 -5.65
C SER A 322 29.09 9.76 -4.39
N SER A 323 30.04 10.25 -3.61
CA SER A 323 29.89 11.12 -2.42
C SER A 323 29.19 12.47 -2.68
N GLU A 324 28.72 12.68 -3.91
CA GLU A 324 28.05 13.89 -4.40
C GLU A 324 26.52 13.77 -4.35
N THR A 325 26.01 12.59 -3.96
CA THR A 325 24.59 12.39 -3.70
C THR A 325 24.25 12.86 -2.27
N PRO A 326 23.31 13.82 -2.09
CA PRO A 326 22.97 14.33 -0.76
C PRO A 326 22.16 13.28 0.03
N ARG A 327 22.86 12.34 0.68
CA ARG A 327 22.27 11.39 1.63
C ARG A 327 21.87 12.13 2.92
N LYS A 328 20.70 11.79 3.49
CA LYS A 328 20.22 12.35 4.76
C LYS A 328 21.25 12.03 5.87
N GLN A 329 21.97 13.06 6.31
CA GLN A 329 23.03 12.91 7.31
C GLN A 329 22.50 12.35 8.64
N PRO A 330 23.28 11.53 9.37
CA PRO A 330 22.86 10.93 10.65
C PRO A 330 22.36 11.95 11.68
N ASN A 331 21.51 11.52 12.61
CA ASN A 331 21.11 12.36 13.75
C ASN A 331 22.35 12.90 14.47
N LYS A 332 22.34 14.20 14.83
CA LYS A 332 23.46 14.96 15.42
C LYS A 332 24.67 15.23 14.52
N HIS A 333 24.66 14.88 13.23
CA HIS A 333 25.78 15.16 12.31
C HIS A 333 26.21 16.63 12.31
N TRP A 334 25.23 17.55 12.33
CA TRP A 334 25.48 18.99 12.34
C TRP A 334 25.77 19.59 13.72
N GLN A 335 25.87 18.79 14.79
CA GLN A 335 26.28 19.27 16.12
C GLN A 335 27.80 19.38 16.26
N LYS A 336 28.57 18.76 15.35
CA LYS A 336 30.03 18.81 15.34
C LYS A 336 30.50 19.92 14.41
N ASP A 337 31.20 20.92 14.94
CA ASP A 337 31.69 22.07 14.16
C ASP A 337 32.62 21.66 13.01
N LYS A 338 33.40 20.57 13.21
CA LYS A 338 34.24 19.97 12.17
C LYS A 338 33.47 19.59 10.90
N ASN A 339 32.22 19.15 11.02
CA ASN A 339 31.40 18.76 9.86
C ASN A 339 30.85 19.98 9.12
N ILE A 340 30.60 21.08 9.85
CA ILE A 340 30.21 22.36 9.26
C ILE A 340 31.38 22.91 8.44
N GLU A 341 32.58 22.92 9.03
CA GLU A 341 33.81 23.40 8.38
C GLU A 341 34.10 22.65 7.08
N LEU A 342 34.00 21.31 7.07
CA LEU A 342 34.23 20.51 5.88
C LEU A 342 33.31 20.90 4.70
N VAL A 343 32.03 21.13 4.98
CA VAL A 343 31.08 21.57 3.95
C VAL A 343 31.39 22.98 3.48
N LEU A 344 31.73 23.90 4.39
CA LEU A 344 32.10 25.26 4.03
C LEU A 344 33.37 25.31 3.18
N GLN A 345 34.39 24.53 3.52
CA GLN A 345 35.61 24.40 2.72
C GLN A 345 35.32 23.83 1.34
N LYS A 346 34.43 22.83 1.26
CA LYS A 346 33.96 22.30 -0.02
C LYS A 346 33.25 23.39 -0.85
N VAL A 347 32.36 24.17 -0.24
CA VAL A 347 31.65 25.27 -0.91
C VAL A 347 32.63 26.35 -1.37
N LYS A 348 33.55 26.78 -0.50
CA LYS A 348 34.58 27.78 -0.82
C LYS A 348 35.44 27.36 -2.00
N LYS A 349 35.91 26.11 -2.01
CA LYS A 349 36.70 25.54 -3.09
C LYS A 349 35.89 25.41 -4.39
N THR A 350 34.66 24.89 -4.30
CA THR A 350 33.82 24.61 -5.48
C THR A 350 33.38 25.88 -6.19
N TYR A 351 33.10 26.95 -5.44
CA TYR A 351 32.60 28.21 -5.98
C TYR A 351 33.61 29.37 -5.87
N ASN A 352 34.88 29.06 -5.58
CA ASN A 352 35.97 30.02 -5.43
C ASN A 352 35.61 31.25 -4.57
N ILE A 353 35.06 31.01 -3.38
CA ILE A 353 34.71 32.05 -2.41
C ILE A 353 35.98 32.48 -1.69
N GLN A 354 36.44 33.71 -1.93
CA GLN A 354 37.67 34.25 -1.35
C GLN A 354 37.38 35.31 -0.28
N SER A 355 36.24 35.99 -0.39
CA SER A 355 35.86 37.11 0.47
C SER A 355 34.44 36.92 1.04
N SER A 356 34.12 37.68 2.10
CA SER A 356 32.79 37.64 2.72
C SER A 356 31.67 38.05 1.77
N SER A 357 31.94 38.93 0.80
CA SER A 357 30.96 39.38 -0.20
C SER A 357 30.59 38.29 -1.22
N ASP A 358 31.46 37.32 -1.47
CA ASP A 358 31.20 36.22 -2.42
C ASP A 358 30.04 35.33 -1.96
N TRP A 359 29.73 35.29 -0.66
CA TRP A 359 28.60 34.53 -0.11
C TRP A 359 27.23 35.03 -0.60
N TYR A 360 27.11 36.31 -0.98
CA TYR A 360 25.87 36.83 -1.57
C TYR A 360 25.58 36.19 -2.95
N ARG A 361 26.60 35.65 -3.62
CA ARG A 361 26.50 34.99 -4.93
C ARG A 361 26.05 33.52 -4.82
N ILE A 362 25.93 32.98 -3.61
CA ILE A 362 25.65 31.55 -3.43
C ILE A 362 24.19 31.33 -3.02
N SER A 363 23.51 30.45 -3.75
CA SER A 363 22.16 30.01 -3.41
C SER A 363 22.17 28.89 -2.38
N ALA A 364 21.06 28.76 -1.64
CA ALA A 364 20.87 27.62 -0.74
C ALA A 364 20.96 26.27 -1.49
N GLU A 365 20.59 26.25 -2.77
CA GLU A 365 20.68 25.05 -3.62
C GLU A 365 22.14 24.69 -3.95
N GLN A 366 22.99 25.68 -4.24
CA GLN A 366 24.43 25.45 -4.46
C GLN A 366 25.12 24.89 -3.20
N ILE A 367 24.73 25.38 -2.02
CA ILE A 367 25.19 24.81 -0.75
C ILE A 367 24.64 23.40 -0.55
N ALA A 368 23.39 23.14 -0.94
CA ALA A 368 22.79 21.81 -0.90
C ALA A 368 23.53 20.82 -1.81
N LYS A 369 23.97 21.23 -3.01
CA LYS A 369 24.81 20.43 -3.93
C LYS A 369 26.16 20.05 -3.30
N CYS A 370 26.69 20.87 -2.41
CA CYS A 370 27.88 20.55 -1.64
C CYS A 370 27.63 19.67 -0.40
N GLY A 371 26.39 19.17 -0.21
CA GLY A 371 26.01 18.37 0.96
C GLY A 371 25.53 19.19 2.17
N GLY A 372 25.38 20.51 2.02
CA GLY A 372 24.95 21.43 3.07
C GLY A 372 23.44 21.58 3.23
N SER A 373 22.61 20.73 2.61
CA SER A 373 21.15 20.84 2.68
C SER A 373 20.62 20.76 4.13
N GLY A 374 21.18 19.85 4.93
CA GLY A 374 20.85 19.72 6.35
C GLY A 374 21.38 20.88 7.21
N LEU A 375 22.46 21.54 6.78
CA LEU A 375 23.06 22.69 7.43
C LEU A 375 22.14 23.92 7.29
N ILE A 376 21.67 24.21 6.08
CA ILE A 376 20.73 25.31 5.80
C ILE A 376 19.45 25.14 6.63
N ARG A 377 18.91 23.92 6.71
CA ARG A 377 17.73 23.63 7.54
C ARG A 377 17.98 23.83 9.03
N LYS A 378 19.15 23.43 9.54
CA LYS A 378 19.50 23.60 10.97
C LYS A 378 19.49 25.06 11.38
N PHE A 379 20.07 25.93 10.57
CA PHE A 379 20.19 27.36 10.88
C PHE A 379 18.97 28.17 10.44
N GLY A 380 17.96 27.55 9.81
CA GLY A 380 16.76 28.26 9.36
C GLY A 380 17.05 29.23 8.22
N GLY A 381 17.94 28.87 7.30
CA GLY A 381 18.28 29.68 6.12
C GLY A 381 19.76 30.05 6.01
N LEU A 382 20.15 30.51 4.82
CA LEU A 382 21.51 30.93 4.50
C LEU A 382 21.95 32.14 5.32
N SER A 383 21.07 33.14 5.45
CA SER A 383 21.31 34.37 6.21
C SER A 383 21.68 34.08 7.68
N ASN A 384 20.84 33.31 8.36
CA ASN A 384 21.07 32.91 9.75
C ASN A 384 22.32 32.02 9.91
N MET A 385 22.63 31.18 8.93
CA MET A 385 23.86 30.38 8.92
C MET A 385 25.10 31.28 8.87
N LEU A 386 25.15 32.23 7.94
CA LEU A 386 26.29 33.14 7.78
C LEU A 386 26.45 34.08 8.97
N GLN A 387 25.36 34.62 9.51
CA GLN A 387 25.38 35.45 10.72
C GLN A 387 25.96 34.71 11.92
N LYS A 388 25.72 33.40 12.04
CA LYS A 388 26.23 32.59 13.14
C LYS A 388 27.70 32.21 12.97
N LEU A 389 28.13 31.96 11.72
CA LEU A 389 29.51 31.55 11.41
C LEU A 389 30.48 32.72 11.31
N TYR A 390 30.01 33.87 10.84
CA TYR A 390 30.77 35.10 10.69
C TYR A 390 30.06 36.23 11.44
N PRO A 391 30.07 36.21 12.78
CA PRO A 391 29.31 37.16 13.60
C PRO A 391 29.83 38.59 13.52
N ASN A 392 31.09 38.77 13.13
CA ASN A 392 31.73 40.08 12.99
C ASN A 392 31.41 40.75 11.64
N GLU A 393 30.79 40.03 10.71
CA GLU A 393 30.40 40.54 9.40
C GLU A 393 28.97 41.10 9.45
N LYS A 394 28.75 42.24 8.79
CA LYS A 394 27.42 42.86 8.68
C LYS A 394 26.70 42.29 7.46
N TRP A 395 25.85 41.29 7.68
CA TRP A 395 25.07 40.64 6.62
C TRP A 395 23.76 41.36 6.31
N ASP A 396 23.51 41.68 5.05
CA ASP A 396 22.22 42.15 4.54
C ASP A 396 21.31 40.95 4.28
N LYS A 397 20.39 40.70 5.23
CA LYS A 397 19.47 39.57 5.18
C LYS A 397 18.59 39.58 3.93
N THR A 398 18.17 40.77 3.49
CA THR A 398 17.25 40.92 2.35
C THR A 398 17.91 40.46 1.05
N LYS A 399 19.19 40.78 0.85
CA LYS A 399 19.97 40.32 -0.31
C LYS A 399 20.26 38.82 -0.29
N LEU A 400 20.43 38.23 0.90
CA LEU A 400 20.72 36.81 1.05
C LEU A 400 19.51 35.90 0.83
N GLU A 401 18.30 36.41 1.04
CA GLU A 401 17.03 35.68 0.97
C GLU A 401 16.30 35.82 -0.38
N ARG A 402 16.74 36.73 -1.26
CA ARG A 402 16.27 36.83 -2.64
C ARG A 402 16.40 35.49 -3.37
N ARG A 403 15.31 35.05 -4.01
CA ARG A 403 15.24 33.79 -4.77
C ARG A 403 15.90 33.91 -6.14
N ASP A 404 15.76 35.08 -6.75
CA ASP A 404 16.43 35.56 -7.94
C ASP A 404 17.86 35.99 -7.59
N LYS A 405 18.67 35.04 -7.14
CA LYS A 405 20.10 35.28 -7.09
C LYS A 405 20.57 35.31 -8.53
N ARG A 406 20.60 36.51 -9.12
CA ARG A 406 21.28 36.88 -10.37
C ARG A 406 22.79 36.62 -10.27
N ALA A 407 23.23 35.60 -9.55
CA ALA A 407 24.60 35.29 -9.20
C ALA A 407 25.45 34.99 -10.42
N ARG A 408 24.86 34.36 -11.45
CA ARG A 408 25.51 34.16 -12.75
C ARG A 408 25.71 35.49 -13.49
N GLN A 409 24.72 36.40 -13.47
CA GLN A 409 24.81 37.74 -14.07
C GLN A 409 25.81 38.62 -13.31
N ARG A 410 25.78 38.61 -11.98
CA ARG A 410 26.79 39.28 -11.16
C ARG A 410 28.18 38.71 -11.40
N TRP A 411 28.32 37.39 -11.54
CA TRP A 411 29.60 36.77 -11.85
C TRP A 411 30.10 37.16 -13.24
N LEU A 412 29.20 37.23 -14.22
CA LEU A 412 29.49 37.76 -15.54
C LEU A 412 30.03 39.19 -15.43
N PHE A 413 29.39 40.08 -14.66
CA PHE A 413 29.86 41.45 -14.43
C PHE A 413 31.29 41.49 -13.85
N GLU A 414 31.58 40.70 -12.82
CA GLU A 414 32.91 40.67 -12.19
C GLU A 414 33.99 40.12 -13.14
N LEU A 415 33.66 39.08 -13.91
CA LEU A 415 34.56 38.56 -14.95
C LEU A 415 34.80 39.59 -16.05
N THR A 416 33.76 40.29 -16.49
CA THR A 416 33.88 41.36 -17.49
C THR A 416 34.78 42.49 -16.98
N LYS A 417 34.66 42.89 -15.71
CA LYS A 417 35.58 43.84 -15.08
C LYS A 417 37.04 43.37 -15.09
N GLN A 418 37.28 42.08 -14.86
CA GLN A 418 38.62 41.51 -14.95
C GLN A 418 39.17 41.50 -16.38
N LEU A 419 38.30 41.34 -17.39
CA LEU A 419 38.69 41.36 -18.80
C LEU A 419 38.93 42.78 -19.32
N PHE A 420 38.22 43.77 -18.79
CA PHE A 420 38.31 45.18 -19.18
C PHE A 420 38.68 46.08 -17.99
N PRO A 421 39.85 45.90 -17.36
CA PRO A 421 40.20 46.58 -16.11
C PRO A 421 40.34 48.10 -16.24
N SER A 422 40.59 48.61 -17.46
CA SER A 422 40.79 50.04 -17.76
C SER A 422 39.54 50.71 -18.34
N THR A 423 38.38 50.04 -18.32
CA THR A 423 37.15 50.53 -18.95
C THR A 423 36.02 50.52 -17.94
N GLU A 424 35.11 51.49 -18.05
CA GLU A 424 33.88 51.49 -17.26
C GLU A 424 32.98 50.32 -17.70
N VAL A 425 32.55 49.52 -16.72
CA VAL A 425 31.63 48.39 -16.90
C VAL A 425 30.45 48.64 -15.98
N LEU A 426 29.25 48.68 -16.55
CA LEU A 426 27.98 48.94 -15.89
C LEU A 426 27.18 47.63 -15.73
N GLU A 427 26.44 47.50 -14.64
CA GLU A 427 25.56 46.35 -14.34
C GLU A 427 24.10 46.81 -14.37
N ASP A 428 23.20 45.92 -14.81
CA ASP A 428 21.74 46.17 -14.89
C ASP A 428 21.43 47.52 -15.59
N PHE A 429 22.12 47.78 -16.71
CA PHE A 429 22.08 49.08 -17.39
C PHE A 429 20.82 49.23 -18.25
N ILE A 430 20.04 50.26 -17.98
CA ILE A 430 18.87 50.64 -18.78
C ILE A 430 19.33 51.61 -19.87
N HIS A 431 19.21 51.19 -21.12
CA HIS A 431 19.67 52.01 -22.24
C HIS A 431 18.67 53.14 -22.54
N PRO A 432 19.10 54.41 -22.55
CA PRO A 432 18.19 55.55 -22.62
C PRO A 432 17.43 55.64 -23.95
N GLU A 433 18.05 55.19 -25.04
CA GLU A 433 17.50 55.33 -26.41
C GLU A 433 16.79 54.06 -26.92
N LEU A 434 16.95 52.92 -26.23
CA LEU A 434 16.36 51.65 -26.68
C LEU A 434 15.05 51.40 -25.94
N THR A 435 13.94 51.49 -26.67
CA THR A 435 12.60 51.24 -26.13
C THR A 435 11.91 50.14 -26.94
N ARG A 436 11.30 49.18 -26.23
CA ARG A 436 10.51 48.10 -26.81
C ARG A 436 9.20 48.63 -27.42
N ILE A 437 8.56 47.82 -28.27
CA ILE A 437 7.22 48.10 -28.82
C ILE A 437 6.20 48.32 -27.71
N SER A 438 6.39 47.66 -26.55
CA SER A 438 5.53 47.84 -25.37
C SER A 438 5.74 49.16 -24.61
N GLY A 439 6.68 50.01 -25.03
CA GLY A 439 7.05 51.25 -24.34
C GLY A 439 8.02 51.08 -23.15
N MET A 440 8.55 49.88 -22.91
CA MET A 440 9.53 49.63 -21.84
C MET A 440 10.96 49.79 -22.36
N SER A 441 11.81 50.49 -21.60
CA SER A 441 13.25 50.59 -21.90
C SER A 441 13.95 49.23 -21.86
N VAL A 442 14.99 49.08 -22.67
CA VAL A 442 15.81 47.85 -22.71
C VAL A 442 16.85 47.87 -21.59
N GLU A 443 16.86 46.83 -20.77
CA GLU A 443 17.86 46.56 -19.73
C GLU A 443 18.85 45.50 -20.21
N PHE A 444 20.15 45.72 -19.94
CA PHE A 444 21.26 44.80 -20.18
C PHE A 444 21.91 44.38 -18.86
N ASP A 445 22.27 43.08 -18.74
CA ASP A 445 22.94 42.56 -17.54
C ASP A 445 24.30 43.22 -17.31
N VAL A 446 25.09 43.38 -18.38
CA VAL A 446 26.38 44.07 -18.37
C VAL A 446 26.49 44.94 -19.61
N PHE A 447 26.93 46.19 -19.44
CA PHE A 447 27.17 47.12 -20.55
C PHE A 447 28.54 47.79 -20.43
N ILE A 448 29.25 47.92 -21.56
CA ILE A 448 30.56 48.57 -21.65
C ILE A 448 30.42 49.76 -22.61
N PRO A 449 30.19 50.99 -22.10
CA PRO A 449 29.88 52.15 -22.92
C PRO A 449 30.92 52.46 -23.98
N LYS A 450 32.21 52.28 -23.66
CA LYS A 450 33.33 52.56 -24.59
C LYS A 450 33.24 51.78 -25.92
N TYR A 451 32.55 50.64 -25.92
CA TYR A 451 32.50 49.72 -27.06
C TYR A 451 31.09 49.53 -27.60
N ASP A 452 30.09 50.22 -27.03
CA ASP A 452 28.66 49.94 -27.24
C ASP A 452 28.36 48.43 -27.15
N LEU A 453 28.96 47.77 -26.16
CA LEU A 453 28.92 46.32 -25.99
C LEU A 453 28.06 45.94 -24.78
N ALA A 454 26.94 45.27 -25.05
CA ALA A 454 26.10 44.59 -24.08
C ALA A 454 26.45 43.10 -24.00
N ILE A 455 26.50 42.55 -22.78
CA ILE A 455 26.67 41.12 -22.54
C ILE A 455 25.53 40.64 -21.63
N GLU A 456 24.73 39.69 -22.11
CA GLU A 456 23.60 39.12 -21.38
C GLU A 456 23.80 37.65 -21.05
N TYR A 457 23.30 37.23 -19.89
CA TYR A 457 23.31 35.84 -19.48
C TYR A 457 21.91 35.23 -19.61
N HIS A 458 21.74 34.31 -20.57
CA HIS A 458 20.47 33.61 -20.76
C HIS A 458 20.36 32.39 -19.85
N GLY A 459 19.40 32.42 -18.92
CA GLY A 459 19.02 31.28 -18.09
C GLY A 459 18.31 30.15 -18.86
N GLN A 460 17.98 29.05 -18.18
CA GLN A 460 17.32 27.89 -18.78
C GLN A 460 15.98 28.20 -19.45
N GLN A 461 15.25 29.20 -18.92
CA GLN A 461 13.96 29.65 -19.44
C GLN A 461 13.99 30.17 -20.88
N HIS A 462 15.17 30.58 -21.39
CA HIS A 462 15.32 31.02 -22.79
C HIS A 462 15.42 29.85 -23.77
N TYR A 463 15.52 28.61 -23.27
CA TYR A 463 15.75 27.41 -24.08
C TYR A 463 14.73 26.29 -23.83
N HIS A 464 14.04 26.30 -22.68
CA HIS A 464 13.09 25.26 -22.28
C HIS A 464 11.82 25.87 -21.69
N ASP A 465 10.67 25.25 -21.95
CA ASP A 465 9.41 25.61 -21.28
C ASP A 465 9.50 25.29 -19.78
N LEU A 466 9.40 26.33 -18.95
CA LEU A 466 9.37 26.20 -17.50
C LEU A 466 7.99 26.65 -16.98
N PRO A 467 7.20 25.77 -16.34
CA PRO A 467 5.81 26.05 -15.93
C PRO A 467 5.63 27.30 -15.05
N ALA A 468 6.69 27.77 -14.38
CA ALA A 468 6.66 28.94 -13.50
C ALA A 468 6.99 30.28 -14.20
N PHE A 469 7.44 30.26 -15.46
CA PHE A 469 8.05 31.43 -16.11
C PHE A 469 7.36 31.86 -17.43
N GLY A 470 6.37 31.13 -17.92
CA GLY A 470 5.67 31.43 -19.18
C GLY A 470 6.17 30.56 -20.34
N SER A 471 5.63 30.77 -21.55
CA SER A 471 6.00 29.98 -22.73
C SER A 471 7.35 30.40 -23.29
N LEU A 472 8.10 29.43 -23.83
CA LEU A 472 9.37 29.65 -24.52
C LEU A 472 9.24 30.67 -25.67
N GLU A 473 8.11 30.64 -26.38
CA GLU A 473 7.81 31.57 -27.48
C GLU A 473 7.77 33.04 -27.03
N LEU A 474 7.28 33.32 -25.82
CA LEU A 474 7.28 34.66 -25.25
C LEU A 474 8.71 35.17 -24.99
N TYR A 475 9.60 34.30 -24.51
CA TYR A 475 11.02 34.67 -24.32
C TYR A 475 11.73 34.88 -25.65
N GLN A 476 11.58 33.95 -26.59
CA GLN A 476 12.20 34.05 -27.90
C GLN A 476 11.75 35.29 -28.69
N SER A 477 10.48 35.67 -28.62
CA SER A 477 9.99 36.90 -29.26
C SER A 477 10.63 38.16 -28.66
N ARG A 478 10.76 38.23 -27.33
CA ARG A 478 11.41 39.36 -26.63
C ARG A 478 12.91 39.43 -26.87
N ASP A 479 13.57 38.28 -27.01
CA ASP A 479 15.00 38.19 -27.32
C ASP A 479 15.27 38.64 -28.75
N ARG A 480 14.45 38.20 -29.74
CA ARG A 480 14.51 38.68 -31.13
C ARG A 480 14.30 40.19 -31.23
N GLU A 481 13.30 40.72 -30.53
CA GLU A 481 13.06 42.16 -30.48
C GLU A 481 14.27 42.91 -29.93
N LYS A 482 14.85 42.43 -28.82
CA LYS A 482 16.04 43.05 -28.21
C LYS A 482 17.23 43.03 -29.18
N GLN A 483 17.46 41.90 -29.84
CA GLN A 483 18.54 41.77 -30.82
C GLN A 483 18.38 42.76 -31.97
N ASN A 484 17.18 42.85 -32.56
CA ASN A 484 16.91 43.79 -33.65
C ASN A 484 17.09 45.26 -33.22
N LEU A 485 16.68 45.60 -31.98
CA LEU A 485 16.88 46.93 -31.41
C LEU A 485 18.37 47.25 -31.22
N CYS A 486 19.16 46.29 -30.75
CA CYS A 486 20.60 46.46 -30.60
C CYS A 486 21.26 46.67 -31.97
N GLU A 487 20.95 45.81 -32.94
CA GLU A 487 21.51 45.87 -34.30
C GLU A 487 21.18 47.20 -35.01
N SER A 488 19.94 47.68 -34.88
CA SER A 488 19.50 48.93 -35.53
C SER A 488 20.10 50.19 -34.92
N ASN A 489 20.61 50.13 -33.68
CA ASN A 489 21.19 51.26 -32.95
C ASN A 489 22.69 51.12 -32.73
N GLY A 490 23.35 50.18 -33.42
CA GLY A 490 24.80 49.99 -33.32
C GLY A 490 25.28 49.40 -31.99
N VAL A 491 24.38 48.90 -31.14
CA VAL A 491 24.74 48.20 -29.91
C VAL A 491 25.07 46.75 -30.23
N ARG A 492 26.26 46.31 -29.83
CA ARG A 492 26.70 44.92 -29.96
C ARG A 492 26.17 44.12 -28.78
N LEU A 493 25.38 43.09 -29.04
CA LEU A 493 24.83 42.20 -28.01
C LEU A 493 25.51 40.82 -28.07
N ILE A 494 26.18 40.43 -27.00
CA ILE A 494 26.73 39.07 -26.82
C ILE A 494 25.86 38.33 -25.79
N VAL A 495 25.36 37.16 -26.19
CA VAL A 495 24.52 36.32 -25.33
C VAL A 495 25.31 35.12 -24.82
N ILE A 496 25.42 34.99 -23.50
CA ILE A 496 26.07 33.90 -22.78
C ILE A 496 25.03 32.86 -22.37
N PRO A 497 25.05 31.64 -22.93
CA PRO A 497 24.06 30.62 -22.60
C PRO A 497 24.30 29.99 -21.23
N TYR A 498 23.24 29.55 -20.54
CA TYR A 498 23.35 28.90 -19.23
C TYR A 498 24.23 27.63 -19.22
N SER A 499 24.37 26.96 -20.37
CA SER A 499 25.17 25.77 -20.55
C SER A 499 26.67 26.05 -20.59
N MET A 500 27.08 27.31 -20.79
CA MET A 500 28.48 27.70 -20.78
C MET A 500 29.05 27.62 -19.36
N ASP A 501 30.24 27.01 -19.25
CA ASP A 501 31.04 27.09 -18.02
C ASP A 501 31.68 28.48 -17.92
N LEU A 502 31.05 29.35 -17.13
CA LEU A 502 31.37 30.76 -17.01
C LEU A 502 32.58 30.98 -16.10
N ASN A 503 33.76 31.10 -16.72
CA ASN A 503 35.02 31.50 -16.07
C ASN A 503 35.77 32.51 -16.96
N ALA A 504 36.77 33.19 -16.41
CA ALA A 504 37.50 34.26 -17.11
C ALA A 504 38.08 33.82 -18.47
N LYS A 505 38.64 32.60 -18.52
CA LYS A 505 39.25 32.04 -19.75
C LYS A 505 38.20 31.81 -20.84
N ASN A 506 37.09 31.17 -20.48
CA ASN A 506 36.01 30.85 -21.42
C ASN A 506 35.27 32.11 -21.86
N LEU A 507 34.99 33.05 -20.94
CA LEU A 507 34.37 34.32 -21.27
C LEU A 507 35.23 35.11 -22.24
N LYS A 508 36.54 35.21 -21.97
CA LYS A 508 37.50 35.83 -22.89
C LYS A 508 37.39 35.21 -24.27
N ARG A 509 37.55 33.89 -24.38
CA ARG A 509 37.49 33.18 -25.66
C ARG A 509 36.18 33.46 -26.40
N PHE A 510 35.05 33.41 -25.71
CA PHE A 510 33.73 33.60 -26.30
C PHE A 510 33.56 35.03 -26.85
N VAL A 511 33.89 36.05 -26.03
CA VAL A 511 33.84 37.46 -26.46
C VAL A 511 34.76 37.69 -27.65
N TYR A 512 36.00 37.20 -27.63
CA TYR A 512 36.92 37.35 -28.76
C TYR A 512 36.50 36.59 -30.03
N GLN A 513 35.81 35.45 -29.90
CA GLN A 513 35.30 34.72 -31.07
C GLN A 513 34.17 35.50 -31.73
N GLU A 514 33.21 36.00 -30.95
CA GLU A 514 32.12 36.83 -31.46
C GLU A 514 32.62 38.15 -32.06
N GLU A 515 33.69 38.73 -31.51
CA GLU A 515 34.34 39.95 -32.06
C GLU A 515 35.13 39.70 -33.36
N ASN A 516 35.60 38.48 -33.63
CA ASN A 516 36.36 38.14 -34.86
C ASN A 516 35.49 37.53 -35.96
N ILE A 517 34.19 37.30 -35.70
CA ILE A 517 33.25 36.70 -36.66
C ILE A 517 32.42 37.78 -37.40
N LYS A 518 32.60 39.06 -37.08
CA LYS A 518 31.92 40.18 -37.76
C LYS A 518 32.87 41.08 -38.53
#